data_AF-A0A023CY27-F1
#
_entry.id   AF-A0A023CY27-F1
#
_cell.length_a   1.000
_cell.length_b   1.000
_cell.length_c   1.000
_cell.angle_alpha   90.00
_cell.angle_beta   90.00
_cell.angle_gamma   90.00
#
_symmetry.space_group_name_H-M   'P 1'
#
loop_
_entity.id
_entity.type
_entity.pdbx_description
1 polymer ?
#
loop_
_entity_poly.entity_id
_entity_poly.type
_entity_poly.pdbx_seq_one_letter_code
_entity_poly.pdbx_strand_id
1 'polypeptide(L)'
;MTTAKKRTDKGTLQIEIRLKDEHIYWKKYVWDAKQPMAMVICNYPGQEELYQDNLTSMLVKNAVIEMSKYGGVIIANLFTKPLQTVNERTLAEAFLDDGMEELIKVCNESEIVILAIGSLANRFQVATDRLKILLKQVKNVGLLGRIYELTNGQHKRVHPLAIRNERWSLLEINEERLTELMQL
;
A
#
# COMPACT_ATOMS: atom_id res chain seq x y z
N MET A 1 1.96 5.43 47.72
CA MET A 1 2.00 4.91 46.33
C MET A 1 0.62 5.08 45.74
N THR A 2 0.45 5.93 44.73
CA THR A 2 -0.84 6.18 44.09
C THR A 2 -1.11 5.04 43.10
N THR A 3 -2.05 4.15 43.42
CA THR A 3 -2.46 3.06 42.52
C THR A 3 -3.18 3.66 41.32
N ALA A 4 -2.59 3.51 40.12
CA ALA A 4 -3.21 3.94 38.88
C ALA A 4 -4.59 3.26 38.73
N LYS A 5 -5.65 4.06 38.53
CA LYS A 5 -7.01 3.54 38.31
C LYS A 5 -7.11 2.91 36.91
N LYS A 6 -7.85 1.82 36.81
CA LYS A 6 -8.20 1.19 35.53
C LYS A 6 -8.97 2.19 34.66
N ARG A 7 -8.62 2.29 33.38
CA ARG A 7 -9.31 3.08 32.35
C ARG A 7 -9.73 2.16 31.21
N THR A 8 -10.87 2.44 30.61
CA THR A 8 -11.36 1.78 29.39
C THR A 8 -11.53 2.84 28.32
N ASP A 9 -10.86 2.65 27.19
CA ASP A 9 -11.05 3.47 25.99
C ASP A 9 -11.89 2.70 24.97
N LYS A 10 -12.76 3.41 24.27
CA LYS A 10 -13.64 2.86 23.23
C LYS A 10 -13.38 3.60 21.92
N GLY A 11 -13.38 2.87 20.82
CA GLY A 11 -13.24 3.40 19.46
C GLY A 11 -14.08 2.60 18.47
N THR A 12 -14.31 3.17 17.30
CA THR A 12 -14.98 2.49 16.17
C THR A 12 -13.98 2.39 15.03
N LEU A 13 -13.95 1.22 14.40
CA LEU A 13 -13.18 0.99 13.18
C LEU A 13 -14.15 0.64 12.07
N GLN A 14 -14.20 1.46 11.02
CA GLN A 14 -14.90 1.12 9.79
C GLN A 14 -13.95 0.36 8.86
N ILE A 15 -14.42 -0.74 8.29
CA ILE A 15 -13.65 -1.58 7.38
C ILE A 15 -14.48 -1.78 6.12
N GLU A 16 -13.87 -1.52 4.97
CA GLU A 16 -14.45 -1.75 3.64
C GLU A 16 -13.49 -2.59 2.82
N ILE A 17 -14.02 -3.45 1.96
CA ILE A 17 -13.24 -4.20 0.97
C ILE A 17 -13.85 -4.01 -0.40
N ARG A 18 -13.02 -3.77 -1.40
CA ARG A 18 -13.41 -3.70 -2.81
C ARG A 18 -12.89 -4.94 -3.52
N LEU A 19 -13.81 -5.74 -4.02
CA LEU A 19 -13.50 -6.99 -4.72
C LEU A 19 -14.40 -7.19 -5.94
N LYS A 20 -13.93 -8.01 -6.88
CA LYS A 20 -14.67 -8.52 -8.04
C LYS A 20 -14.23 -9.97 -8.23
N ASP A 21 -15.18 -10.89 -8.09
CA ASP A 21 -14.90 -12.32 -8.04
C ASP A 21 -13.81 -12.63 -7.00
N GLU A 22 -12.71 -13.26 -7.42
CA GLU A 22 -11.55 -13.61 -6.60
C GLU A 22 -10.48 -12.49 -6.50
N HIS A 23 -10.71 -11.35 -7.15
CA HIS A 23 -9.78 -10.22 -7.17
C HIS A 23 -10.13 -9.20 -6.08
N ILE A 24 -9.18 -8.89 -5.22
CA ILE A 24 -9.26 -7.87 -4.16
C ILE A 24 -8.45 -6.65 -4.60
N TYR A 25 -9.14 -5.54 -4.88
CA TYR A 25 -8.51 -4.29 -5.30
C TYR A 25 -7.85 -3.59 -4.12
N TRP A 26 -8.60 -3.43 -3.04
CA TRP A 26 -8.13 -2.78 -1.83
C TRP A 26 -9.01 -3.11 -0.62
N LYS A 27 -8.43 -2.87 0.55
CA LYS A 27 -9.12 -2.89 1.83
C LYS A 27 -8.86 -1.58 2.57
N LYS A 28 -9.92 -0.94 3.05
CA LYS A 28 -9.90 0.39 3.67
C LYS A 28 -10.27 0.27 5.13
N TYR A 29 -9.50 0.95 5.98
CA TYR A 29 -9.68 1.01 7.42
C TYR A 29 -9.76 2.47 7.83
N VAL A 30 -10.82 2.86 8.55
CA VAL A 30 -11.02 4.23 9.03
C VAL A 30 -11.28 4.22 10.53
N TRP A 31 -10.40 4.86 11.30
CA TRP A 31 -10.52 5.02 12.75
C TRP A 31 -10.84 6.47 13.16
N ASP A 32 -10.57 7.46 12.30
CA ASP A 32 -10.98 8.86 12.48
C ASP A 32 -11.32 9.50 11.12
N ALA A 33 -12.60 9.62 10.79
CA ALA A 33 -13.06 10.18 9.52
C ALA A 33 -12.80 11.69 9.35
N LYS A 34 -12.30 12.40 10.38
CA LYS A 34 -11.97 13.83 10.29
C LYS A 34 -10.55 14.08 9.80
N GLN A 35 -9.72 13.05 9.78
CA GLN A 35 -8.31 13.12 9.41
C GLN A 35 -8.11 12.55 7.99
N PRO A 36 -7.04 12.96 7.28
CA PRO A 36 -6.76 12.48 5.93
C PRO A 36 -6.47 10.98 5.90
N MET A 37 -6.64 10.37 4.72
CA MET A 37 -6.30 8.97 4.46
C MET A 37 -4.90 8.86 3.87
N ALA A 38 -4.15 7.83 4.27
CA ALA A 38 -2.99 7.35 3.53
C ALA A 38 -3.38 6.14 2.67
N MET A 39 -2.68 5.94 1.55
CA MET A 39 -2.74 4.71 0.78
C MET A 39 -1.40 3.99 0.82
N VAL A 40 -1.43 2.66 0.89
CA VAL A 40 -0.24 1.83 0.75
C VAL A 40 -0.49 0.80 -0.35
N ILE A 41 0.36 0.81 -1.37
CA ILE A 41 0.32 -0.14 -2.48
C ILE A 41 1.33 -1.25 -2.21
N CYS A 42 0.80 -2.43 -1.89
CA CYS A 42 1.55 -3.67 -1.70
C CYS A 42 1.62 -4.48 -3.00
N ASN A 43 2.21 -5.67 -2.94
CA ASN A 43 2.39 -6.53 -4.12
C ASN A 43 1.08 -7.15 -4.60
N TYR A 44 0.47 -7.99 -3.78
CA TYR A 44 -0.77 -8.73 -4.04
C TYR A 44 -1.49 -8.98 -2.71
N PRO A 45 -2.82 -9.16 -2.71
CA PRO A 45 -3.57 -9.42 -1.48
C PRO A 45 -3.24 -10.81 -0.91
N GLY A 46 -3.50 -11.00 0.38
CA GLY A 46 -3.63 -12.34 0.94
C GLY A 46 -5.04 -12.90 0.72
N GLN A 47 -5.35 -14.03 1.33
CA GLN A 47 -6.64 -14.71 1.18
C GLN A 47 -7.67 -14.28 2.24
N GLU A 48 -7.44 -13.13 2.89
CA GLU A 48 -8.21 -12.74 4.06
C GLU A 48 -9.55 -12.11 3.69
N GLU A 49 -10.57 -12.45 4.46
CA GLU A 49 -11.90 -11.84 4.35
C GLU A 49 -11.96 -10.44 5.00
N LEU A 50 -13.14 -9.81 5.00
CA LEU A 50 -13.35 -8.44 5.49
C LEU A 50 -12.82 -8.19 6.91
N TYR A 51 -12.94 -9.14 7.83
CA TYR A 51 -12.53 -8.95 9.23
C TYR A 51 -11.16 -9.50 9.60
N GLN A 52 -10.52 -10.24 8.69
CA GLN A 52 -9.24 -10.87 8.94
C GLN A 52 -8.10 -9.99 8.43
N ASP A 53 -7.01 -9.94 9.18
CA ASP A 53 -5.79 -9.26 8.76
C ASP A 53 -4.64 -10.26 8.68
N ASN A 54 -3.83 -10.15 7.63
CA ASN A 54 -2.51 -10.75 7.60
C ASN A 54 -1.46 -9.83 8.22
N LEU A 55 -0.26 -10.37 8.39
CA LEU A 55 0.86 -9.64 8.97
C LEU A 55 1.19 -8.36 8.20
N THR A 56 1.14 -8.36 6.86
CA THR A 56 1.36 -7.15 6.05
C THR A 56 0.34 -6.06 6.39
N SER A 57 -0.95 -6.42 6.45
CA SER A 57 -2.04 -5.49 6.76
C SER A 57 -1.92 -4.92 8.18
N MET A 58 -1.52 -5.75 9.14
CA MET A 58 -1.24 -5.31 10.50
C MET A 58 -0.07 -4.32 10.56
N LEU A 59 1.05 -4.62 9.88
CA LEU A 59 2.22 -3.75 9.83
C LEU A 59 1.91 -2.40 9.18
N VAL A 60 1.18 -2.42 8.07
CA VAL A 60 0.74 -1.20 7.36
C VAL A 60 -0.11 -0.33 8.28
N LYS A 61 -1.13 -0.90 8.94
CA LYS A 61 -1.99 -0.12 9.85
C LYS A 61 -1.21 0.50 10.99
N ASN A 62 -0.35 -0.28 11.65
CA ASN A 62 0.44 0.21 12.77
C ASN A 62 1.37 1.35 12.33
N ALA A 63 2.06 1.19 11.19
CA ALA A 63 2.94 2.23 10.66
C ALA A 63 2.19 3.54 10.36
N VAL A 64 1.00 3.47 9.75
CA VAL A 64 0.19 4.65 9.44
C VAL A 64 -0.37 5.31 10.71
N ILE A 65 -0.77 4.52 11.71
CA ILE A 65 -1.18 5.03 13.03
C ILE A 65 -0.02 5.76 13.72
N GLU A 66 1.20 5.19 13.67
CA GLU A 66 2.39 5.80 14.28
C GLU A 66 2.76 7.15 13.67
N MET A 67 2.43 7.38 12.39
CA MET A 67 2.61 8.69 11.75
C MET A 67 1.76 9.80 12.37
N SER A 68 0.74 9.45 13.18
CA SER A 68 -0.09 10.39 13.95
C SER A 68 -0.75 11.53 13.14
N LYS A 69 -0.85 11.35 11.82
CA LYS A 69 -1.42 12.32 10.87
C LYS A 69 -2.70 11.83 10.21
N TYR A 70 -2.88 10.52 10.10
CA TYR A 70 -3.93 9.92 9.27
C TYR A 70 -5.05 9.33 10.10
N GLY A 71 -6.26 9.44 9.55
CA GLY A 71 -7.51 8.91 10.09
C GLY A 71 -7.84 7.50 9.63
N GLY A 72 -7.05 6.99 8.68
CA GLY A 72 -7.23 5.67 8.13
C GLY A 72 -6.18 5.34 7.09
N VAL A 73 -6.24 4.09 6.62
CA VAL A 73 -5.39 3.59 5.55
C VAL A 73 -6.20 2.81 4.53
N ILE A 74 -5.86 3.00 3.25
CA ILE A 74 -6.28 2.14 2.16
C ILE A 74 -5.11 1.25 1.75
N ILE A 75 -5.25 -0.05 1.93
CA ILE A 75 -4.26 -1.05 1.54
C ILE A 75 -4.69 -1.59 0.19
N ALA A 76 -3.99 -1.18 -0.85
CA ALA A 76 -4.23 -1.62 -2.22
C ALA A 76 -3.06 -2.48 -2.70
N ASN A 77 -3.21 -3.12 -3.86
CA ASN A 77 -2.20 -4.02 -4.38
C ASN A 77 -1.91 -3.75 -5.86
N LEU A 78 -0.64 -3.90 -6.25
CA LEU A 78 -0.23 -3.80 -7.65
C LEU A 78 -0.87 -4.91 -8.50
N PHE A 79 -1.09 -6.08 -7.91
CA PHE A 79 -1.81 -7.22 -8.47
C PHE A 79 -3.03 -7.52 -7.60
N THR A 80 -4.18 -7.82 -8.19
CA THR A 80 -5.44 -7.92 -7.44
C THR A 80 -5.80 -9.35 -7.02
N LYS A 81 -5.06 -10.38 -7.45
CA LYS A 81 -5.32 -11.77 -7.08
C LYS A 81 -4.33 -12.28 -6.02
N PRO A 82 -4.78 -13.03 -4.99
CA PRO A 82 -3.87 -13.69 -4.07
C PRO A 82 -3.00 -14.73 -4.77
N LEU A 83 -1.71 -14.80 -4.40
CA LEU A 83 -0.75 -15.69 -5.03
C LEU A 83 -0.11 -16.65 -4.03
N GLN A 84 -0.17 -17.95 -4.33
CA GLN A 84 0.58 -18.99 -3.60
C GLN A 84 2.03 -19.13 -4.10
N THR A 85 2.27 -18.85 -5.37
CA THR A 85 3.60 -18.90 -5.99
C THR A 85 3.79 -17.68 -6.87
N VAL A 86 4.95 -17.03 -6.77
CA VAL A 86 5.28 -15.81 -7.50
C VAL A 86 6.25 -16.14 -8.63
N ASN A 87 5.79 -15.98 -9.86
CA ASN A 87 6.59 -16.03 -11.08
C ASN A 87 5.92 -15.18 -12.18
N GLU A 88 6.57 -14.99 -13.33
CA GLU A 88 6.05 -14.15 -14.42
C GLU A 88 4.65 -14.56 -14.87
N ARG A 89 4.41 -15.87 -15.01
CA ARG A 89 3.12 -16.38 -15.46
C ARG A 89 2.03 -16.10 -14.44
N THR A 90 2.26 -16.42 -13.17
CA THR A 90 1.24 -16.22 -12.13
C THR A 90 0.95 -14.73 -11.92
N LEU A 91 1.96 -13.86 -12.04
CA LEU A 91 1.78 -12.41 -12.00
C LEU A 91 0.98 -11.88 -13.20
N ALA A 92 1.27 -12.36 -14.41
CA ALA A 92 0.55 -11.96 -15.62
C ALA A 92 -0.96 -12.28 -15.56
N GLU A 93 -1.33 -13.32 -14.81
CA GLU A 93 -2.72 -13.76 -14.62
C GLU A 93 -3.36 -13.16 -13.34
N ALA A 94 -2.64 -12.35 -12.55
CA ALA A 94 -3.05 -11.91 -11.21
C ALA A 94 -3.68 -10.51 -11.14
N PHE A 95 -4.15 -9.96 -12.25
CA PHE A 95 -4.82 -8.66 -12.27
C PHE A 95 -5.94 -8.62 -13.32
N LEU A 96 -6.88 -7.70 -13.11
CA LEU A 96 -7.92 -7.39 -14.07
C LEU A 96 -7.61 -6.07 -14.80
N ASP A 97 -8.16 -5.90 -15.99
CA ASP A 97 -7.94 -4.72 -16.84
C ASP A 97 -8.37 -3.41 -16.16
N ASP A 98 -9.46 -3.45 -15.38
CA ASP A 98 -9.97 -2.33 -14.59
C ASP A 98 -9.18 -2.07 -13.28
N GLY A 99 -8.23 -2.95 -12.95
CA GLY A 99 -7.41 -2.86 -11.74
C GLY A 99 -6.61 -1.55 -11.64
N MET A 100 -6.08 -1.08 -12.76
CA MET A 100 -5.30 0.16 -12.77
C MET A 100 -6.19 1.40 -12.62
N GLU A 101 -7.36 1.42 -13.25
CA GLU A 101 -8.32 2.51 -13.11
C GLU A 101 -8.76 2.67 -11.65
N GLU A 102 -9.11 1.56 -10.99
CA GLU A 102 -9.48 1.56 -9.58
C GLU A 102 -8.33 2.03 -8.68
N LEU A 103 -7.07 1.63 -8.96
CA LEU A 103 -5.91 2.12 -8.23
C LEU A 103 -5.76 3.64 -8.33
N ILE A 104 -5.85 4.21 -9.53
CA ILE A 104 -5.71 5.67 -9.73
C ILE A 104 -6.83 6.44 -9.04
N LYS A 105 -8.06 5.93 -9.09
CA LYS A 105 -9.19 6.51 -8.37
C LYS A 105 -8.88 6.64 -6.87
N VAL A 106 -8.38 5.56 -6.26
CA VAL A 106 -8.08 5.52 -4.83
C VAL A 106 -6.82 6.34 -4.46
N CYS A 107 -5.84 6.43 -5.36
CA CYS A 107 -4.72 7.37 -5.21
C CYS A 107 -5.22 8.82 -5.04
N ASN A 108 -6.28 9.20 -5.78
CA ASN A 108 -6.85 10.54 -5.69
C ASN A 108 -7.63 10.80 -4.39
N GLU A 109 -8.17 9.76 -3.75
CA GLU A 109 -8.86 9.84 -2.45
C GLU A 109 -7.89 9.98 -1.26
N SER A 110 -6.58 9.81 -1.50
CA SER A 110 -5.57 9.74 -0.45
C SER A 110 -4.66 10.97 -0.45
N GLU A 111 -4.24 11.40 0.73
CA GLU A 111 -3.30 12.53 0.86
C GLU A 111 -1.90 12.14 0.39
N ILE A 112 -1.48 10.92 0.73
CA ILE A 112 -0.23 10.31 0.24
C ILE A 112 -0.47 8.87 -0.22
N VAL A 113 0.40 8.40 -1.11
CA VAL A 113 0.46 7.02 -1.58
C VAL A 113 1.87 6.48 -1.33
N ILE A 114 1.96 5.36 -0.64
CA ILE A 114 3.23 4.71 -0.30
C ILE A 114 3.36 3.42 -1.11
N LEU A 115 4.38 3.35 -1.98
CA LEU A 115 4.74 2.14 -2.71
C LEU A 115 5.59 1.23 -1.81
N ALA A 116 5.00 0.11 -1.40
CA ALA A 116 5.57 -0.84 -0.46
C ALA A 116 5.82 -2.22 -1.12
N ILE A 117 6.30 -2.19 -2.36
CA ILE A 117 6.44 -3.38 -3.23
C ILE A 117 7.81 -4.10 -3.10
N GLY A 118 8.75 -3.50 -2.36
CA GLY A 118 10.10 -4.03 -2.18
C GLY A 118 10.82 -4.29 -3.51
N SER A 119 11.38 -5.50 -3.66
CA SER A 119 12.17 -5.87 -4.85
C SER A 119 11.37 -6.55 -5.96
N LEU A 120 10.02 -6.61 -5.87
CA LEU A 120 9.21 -7.36 -6.84
C LEU A 120 9.45 -6.89 -8.29
N ALA A 121 9.39 -5.57 -8.50
CA ALA A 121 9.65 -4.93 -9.80
C ALA A 121 11.13 -4.94 -10.23
N ASN A 122 12.05 -5.47 -9.42
CA ASN A 122 13.42 -5.74 -9.88
C ASN A 122 13.61 -7.22 -10.28
N ARG A 123 12.64 -8.09 -9.96
CA ARG A 123 12.73 -9.53 -10.14
C ARG A 123 11.86 -10.06 -11.29
N PHE A 124 10.77 -9.36 -11.60
CA PHE A 124 9.78 -9.81 -12.57
C PHE A 124 9.39 -8.68 -13.51
N GLN A 125 9.51 -8.91 -14.82
CA GLN A 125 9.20 -7.94 -15.87
C GLN A 125 7.73 -7.50 -15.80
N VAL A 126 6.80 -8.42 -15.54
CA VAL A 126 5.38 -8.07 -15.41
C VAL A 126 5.14 -7.08 -14.27
N ALA A 127 5.87 -7.21 -13.15
CA ALA A 127 5.79 -6.26 -12.05
C ALA A 127 6.42 -4.91 -12.39
N THR A 128 7.54 -4.92 -13.12
CA THR A 128 8.19 -3.71 -13.66
C THR A 128 7.23 -2.93 -14.55
N ASP A 129 6.61 -3.60 -15.52
CA ASP A 129 5.71 -2.98 -16.47
C ASP A 129 4.48 -2.38 -15.78
N ARG A 130 3.88 -3.12 -14.84
CA ARG A 130 2.75 -2.61 -14.06
C ARG A 130 3.11 -1.41 -13.20
N LEU A 131 4.28 -1.41 -12.56
CA LEU A 131 4.77 -0.26 -11.81
C LEU A 131 4.93 0.96 -12.72
N LYS A 132 5.53 0.79 -13.90
CA LYS A 132 5.70 1.88 -14.88
C LYS A 132 4.35 2.43 -15.36
N ILE A 133 3.37 1.56 -15.60
CA ILE A 133 2.00 1.99 -15.97
C ILE A 133 1.39 2.83 -14.85
N LEU A 134 1.47 2.36 -13.60
CA LEU A 134 0.97 3.09 -12.43
C LEU A 134 1.62 4.48 -12.33
N LEU A 135 2.96 4.55 -12.34
CA LEU A 135 3.70 5.80 -12.22
C LEU A 135 3.40 6.78 -13.36
N LYS A 136 3.28 6.27 -14.59
CA LYS A 136 2.88 7.08 -15.76
C LYS A 136 1.48 7.64 -15.58
N GLN A 137 0.52 6.83 -15.15
CA GLN A 137 -0.85 7.27 -14.95
C GLN A 137 -0.96 8.30 -13.83
N VAL A 138 -0.33 8.04 -12.68
CA VAL A 138 -0.22 8.98 -11.56
C VAL A 138 0.36 10.32 -12.01
N LYS A 139 1.45 10.31 -12.79
CA LYS A 139 2.04 11.54 -13.34
C LYS A 139 1.05 12.27 -14.25
N ASN A 140 0.39 11.55 -15.15
CA ASN A 140 -0.58 12.14 -16.08
C ASN A 140 -1.76 12.81 -15.36
N VAL A 141 -2.15 12.32 -14.18
CA VAL A 141 -3.22 12.92 -13.36
C VAL A 141 -2.70 13.89 -12.30
N GLY A 142 -1.42 14.26 -12.32
CA GLY A 142 -0.84 15.27 -11.43
C GLY A 142 -0.65 14.84 -9.98
N LEU A 143 -0.60 13.52 -9.70
CA LEU A 143 -0.48 12.97 -8.35
C LEU A 143 0.97 12.63 -7.95
N LEU A 144 1.97 12.91 -8.78
CA LEU A 144 3.36 12.49 -8.55
C LEU A 144 3.93 12.98 -7.21
N GLY A 145 3.68 14.24 -6.84
CA GLY A 145 4.15 14.83 -5.58
C GLY A 145 3.50 14.26 -4.30
N ARG A 146 2.64 13.23 -4.43
CA ARG A 146 2.03 12.51 -3.31
C ARG A 146 2.55 11.08 -3.17
N ILE A 147 3.44 10.64 -4.08
CA ILE A 147 3.93 9.26 -4.10
C ILE A 147 5.27 9.17 -3.38
N TYR A 148 5.37 8.17 -2.52
CA TYR A 148 6.58 7.85 -1.77
C TYR A 148 6.92 6.37 -1.92
N GLU A 149 8.20 6.03 -1.91
CA GLU A 149 8.68 4.66 -1.74
C GLU A 149 8.88 4.35 -0.26
N LEU A 150 8.47 3.17 0.16
CA LEU A 150 8.83 2.64 1.47
C LEU A 150 10.28 2.19 1.47
N THR A 151 11.08 2.77 2.37
CA THR A 151 12.50 2.47 2.52
C THR A 151 12.85 2.07 3.96
N ASN A 152 13.95 1.32 4.10
CA ASN A 152 14.57 1.06 5.41
C ASN A 152 15.57 2.18 5.79
N GLY A 153 16.22 2.06 6.95
CA GLY A 153 17.24 3.02 7.42
C GLY A 153 18.46 3.19 6.50
N GLN A 154 18.61 2.36 5.46
CA GLN A 154 19.65 2.46 4.43
C GLN A 154 19.12 3.04 3.11
N HIS A 155 17.92 3.63 3.09
CA HIS A 155 17.23 4.13 1.88
C HIS A 155 16.99 3.06 0.80
N LYS A 156 17.00 1.78 1.18
CA LYS A 156 16.67 0.68 0.26
C LYS A 156 15.16 0.46 0.26
N ARG A 157 14.59 0.30 -0.95
CA ARG A 157 13.18 -0.05 -1.16
C ARG A 157 12.86 -1.39 -0.53
N VAL A 158 11.80 -1.44 0.26
CA VAL A 158 11.42 -2.65 1.02
C VAL A 158 9.92 -2.89 0.98
N HIS A 159 9.55 -4.16 1.17
CA HIS A 159 8.19 -4.56 1.49
C HIS A 159 7.96 -4.43 3.00
N PRO A 160 6.73 -4.21 3.52
CA PRO A 160 6.47 -4.04 4.95
C PRO A 160 7.08 -5.14 5.82
N LEU A 161 6.99 -6.40 5.37
CA LEU A 161 7.55 -7.56 6.09
C LEU A 161 9.10 -7.54 6.21
N ALA A 162 9.79 -6.75 5.40
CA ALA A 162 11.26 -6.63 5.43
C ALA A 162 11.74 -5.49 6.36
N ILE A 163 10.84 -4.66 6.88
CA ILE A 163 11.17 -3.63 7.87
C ILE A 163 11.27 -4.31 9.25
N ARG A 164 12.50 -4.65 9.63
CA ARG A 164 12.81 -5.40 10.87
C ARG A 164 12.86 -4.46 12.07
N ASN A 165 11.69 -4.15 12.65
CA ASN A 165 11.55 -3.27 13.84
C ASN A 165 12.09 -1.84 13.65
N GLU A 166 12.23 -1.38 12.40
CA GLU A 166 12.59 0.00 12.09
C GLU A 166 11.32 0.83 11.86
N ARG A 167 11.38 2.13 12.16
CA ARG A 167 10.32 3.05 11.73
C ARG A 167 10.33 3.15 10.20
N TRP A 168 9.14 3.27 9.62
CA TRP A 168 9.01 3.48 8.18
C TRP A 168 9.67 4.79 7.77
N SER A 169 10.53 4.72 6.76
CA SER A 169 11.11 5.89 6.10
C SER A 169 10.51 6.01 4.71
N LEU A 170 10.06 7.21 4.36
CA LEU A 170 9.39 7.49 3.09
C LEU A 170 10.30 8.36 2.22
N LEU A 171 10.58 7.89 1.00
CA LEU A 171 11.34 8.65 0.00
C LEU A 171 10.41 9.12 -1.10
N GLU A 172 10.31 10.43 -1.32
CA GLU A 172 9.46 10.99 -2.37
C GLU A 172 9.92 10.54 -3.77
N ILE A 173 8.97 10.20 -4.63
CA ILE A 173 9.23 9.97 -6.05
C ILE A 173 9.13 11.30 -6.80
N ASN A 174 10.25 12.02 -6.85
CA ASN A 174 10.40 13.20 -7.70
C ASN A 174 10.64 12.82 -9.17
N GLU A 175 10.77 13.81 -10.06
CA GLU A 175 10.97 13.58 -11.50
C GLU A 175 12.26 12.82 -11.84
N GLU A 176 13.34 13.07 -11.10
CA GLU A 176 14.61 12.35 -11.26
C GLU A 176 14.43 10.87 -10.91
N ARG A 177 13.87 10.60 -9.73
CA ARG A 177 13.59 9.24 -9.26
C ARG A 177 12.61 8.51 -10.18
N LEU A 178 11.59 9.20 -10.68
CA LEU A 178 10.68 8.64 -11.67
C LEU A 178 11.44 8.20 -12.93
N THR A 179 12.36 9.03 -13.43
CA THR A 179 13.16 8.70 -14.62
C THR A 179 14.00 7.44 -14.40
N GLU A 180 14.62 7.28 -13.23
CA GLU A 180 15.34 6.05 -12.86
C GLU A 180 14.42 4.81 -12.86
N LEU A 181 13.23 4.93 -12.26
CA LEU A 181 12.26 3.84 -12.18
C LEU A 181 11.72 3.44 -13.56
N MET A 182 11.64 4.39 -14.50
CA MET A 182 11.23 4.12 -15.87
C MET A 182 12.30 3.38 -16.70
N GLN A 183 13.55 3.34 -16.23
CA GLN A 183 14.66 2.63 -16.87
C GLN A 183 14.92 1.23 -16.32
N LEU A 184 14.25 0.83 -15.22
CA LEU A 184 14.28 -0.54 -14.69
C LEU A 184 13.86 -1.58 -15.74
#